data_AF-A0AAV9MTN1-F1
#
_entry.id   AF-A0AAV9MTN1-F1
#
_cell.length_a   1.000
_cell.length_b   1.000
_cell.length_c   1.000
_cell.angle_alpha   90.00
_cell.angle_beta   90.00
_cell.angle_gamma   90.00
#
_symmetry.space_group_name_H-M   'P 1'
#
loop_
_entity.id
_entity.type
_entity.pdbx_description
1 polymer ?
#
loop_
_entity_poly.entity_id
_entity_poly.type
_entity_poly.pdbx_seq_one_letter_code
_entity_poly.pdbx_strand_id
1 'polypeptide(L)'
;MPAAAGVNEKLVDWKSMDLSYLLEDNYVKHFGDLVKKAKPIQGADAVLKAFNIDGDVRIQYRDQLDFEDIARQFGIFEEWKDGVPRAAYKGIVVFRFQTSRRVFLVAPDSLRQLGAEDS
;
A
#
# COMPACT_ATOMS: atom_id res chain seq x y z
N MET A 1 -2.61 -17.65 7.84
CA MET A 1 -3.70 -17.88 6.86
C MET A 1 -3.36 -17.04 5.64
N PRO A 2 -3.22 -17.59 4.43
CA PRO A 2 -2.98 -16.77 3.24
C PRO A 2 -4.18 -15.85 2.98
N ALA A 3 -3.92 -14.66 2.42
CA ALA A 3 -4.98 -13.76 1.98
C ALA A 3 -5.89 -14.48 0.97
N ALA A 4 -7.18 -14.58 1.28
CA ALA A 4 -8.16 -15.17 0.37
C ALA A 4 -8.45 -14.19 -0.77
N ALA A 5 -8.37 -14.65 -2.01
CA ALA A 5 -8.80 -13.87 -3.16
C ALA A 5 -10.33 -13.75 -3.17
N GLY A 6 -10.85 -12.53 -3.04
CA GLY A 6 -12.27 -12.25 -3.17
C GLY A 6 -12.70 -12.13 -4.62
N VAL A 7 -13.85 -12.70 -4.98
CA VAL A 7 -14.48 -12.51 -6.29
C VAL A 7 -15.42 -11.31 -6.20
N ASN A 8 -15.30 -10.36 -7.13
CA ASN A 8 -16.24 -9.25 -7.22
C ASN A 8 -17.55 -9.72 -7.88
N GLU A 9 -18.67 -9.60 -7.17
CA GLU A 9 -20.01 -9.98 -7.65
C GLU A 9 -20.82 -8.79 -8.18
N LYS A 10 -20.31 -7.55 -8.03
CA LYS A 10 -21.00 -6.34 -8.49
C LYS A 10 -20.55 -5.98 -9.90
N LEU A 11 -21.52 -5.76 -10.80
CA LEU A 11 -21.23 -5.27 -12.14
C LEU A 11 -20.61 -3.87 -12.05
N VAL A 12 -19.46 -3.69 -12.73
CA VAL A 12 -18.79 -2.40 -12.88
C VAL A 12 -18.77 -2.05 -14.36
N ASP A 13 -19.38 -0.92 -14.72
CA ASP A 13 -19.35 -0.43 -16.09
C ASP A 13 -18.06 0.34 -16.38
N TRP A 14 -16.97 -0.40 -16.59
CA TRP A 14 -15.65 0.18 -16.85
C TRP A 14 -15.60 1.06 -18.11
N LYS A 15 -16.48 0.83 -19.09
CA LYS A 15 -16.47 1.56 -20.36
C LYS A 15 -16.94 3.00 -20.25
N SER A 16 -17.77 3.30 -19.25
CA SER A 16 -18.28 4.66 -18.99
C SER A 16 -17.45 5.43 -17.97
N MET A 17 -16.50 4.79 -17.29
CA MET A 17 -15.63 5.43 -16.31
C MET A 17 -14.46 6.17 -16.96
N ASP A 18 -14.11 7.33 -16.42
CA ASP A 18 -12.84 7.97 -16.73
C ASP A 18 -11.70 7.24 -15.98
N LEU A 19 -10.92 6.48 -16.75
CA LEU A 19 -9.76 5.73 -16.27
C LEU A 19 -8.43 6.43 -16.59
N SER A 20 -8.46 7.69 -17.03
CA SER A 20 -7.25 8.45 -17.39
C SER A 20 -6.25 8.57 -16.23
N TYR A 21 -6.72 8.44 -14.97
CA TYR A 21 -5.86 8.40 -13.79
C TYR A 21 -4.90 7.20 -13.75
N LEU A 22 -5.14 6.15 -14.56
CA LEU A 22 -4.27 4.97 -14.67
C LEU A 22 -3.15 5.15 -15.70
N LEU A 23 -3.17 6.22 -16.50
CA LEU A 23 -2.04 6.57 -17.37
C LEU A 23 -0.83 6.92 -16.50
N GLU A 24 0.38 6.51 -16.90
CA GLU A 24 1.58 6.52 -16.05
C GLU A 24 1.80 7.84 -15.29
N ASP A 25 1.87 8.97 -16.00
CA ASP A 25 2.09 10.28 -15.39
C ASP A 25 0.99 10.67 -14.39
N ASN A 26 -0.26 10.37 -14.74
CA ASN A 26 -1.42 10.64 -13.89
C ASN A 26 -1.41 9.72 -12.66
N TYR A 27 -1.03 8.46 -12.84
CA TYR A 27 -1.01 7.47 -11.78
C TYR A 27 0.08 7.77 -10.76
N VAL A 28 1.29 8.16 -11.21
CA VAL A 28 2.38 8.56 -10.32
C VAL A 28 1.92 9.70 -9.41
N LYS A 29 1.31 10.74 -9.98
CA LYS A 29 0.78 11.87 -9.21
C LYS A 29 -0.36 11.45 -8.28
N HIS A 30 -1.36 10.75 -8.81
CA HIS A 30 -2.52 10.32 -8.05
C HIS A 30 -2.13 9.42 -6.88
N PHE A 31 -1.32 8.40 -7.13
CA PHE A 31 -0.86 7.46 -6.12
C PHE A 31 0.08 8.14 -5.11
N GLY A 32 0.98 9.01 -5.56
CA GLY A 32 1.82 9.85 -4.69
C GLY A 32 0.99 10.69 -3.71
N ASP A 33 -0.05 11.36 -4.19
CA ASP A 33 -0.96 12.16 -3.35
C ASP A 33 -1.68 11.30 -2.30
N LEU A 34 -2.07 10.07 -2.64
CA LEU A 34 -2.68 9.12 -1.70
C LEU A 34 -1.70 8.71 -0.60
N VAL A 35 -0.48 8.34 -0.98
CA VAL A 35 0.57 7.93 -0.05
C VAL A 35 1.01 9.10 0.83
N LYS A 36 1.10 10.32 0.29
CA LYS A 36 1.46 11.53 1.04
C LYS A 36 0.41 11.90 2.09
N LYS A 37 -0.88 11.72 1.78
CA LYS A 37 -1.99 11.98 2.72
C LYS A 37 -2.10 10.94 3.83
N ALA A 38 -1.51 9.76 3.65
CA ALA A 38 -1.57 8.69 4.63
C ALA A 38 -0.72 9.02 5.87
N LYS A 39 -1.25 8.77 7.06
CA LYS A 39 -0.57 9.08 8.31
C LYS A 39 0.65 8.16 8.49
N PRO A 40 1.87 8.70 8.69
CA PRO A 40 3.03 7.88 8.93
C PRO A 40 2.96 7.20 10.31
N ILE A 41 3.31 5.91 10.34
CA ILE A 41 3.40 5.12 11.57
C ILE A 41 4.81 4.52 11.67
N GLN A 42 5.40 4.62 12.86
CA GLN A 42 6.74 4.11 13.17
C GLN A 42 6.78 3.39 14.53
N GLY A 43 7.84 2.61 14.72
CA GLY A 43 8.18 1.87 15.95
C GLY A 43 7.80 0.40 15.89
N ALA A 44 8.27 -0.38 16.88
CA ALA A 44 8.06 -1.83 16.96
C ALA A 44 6.57 -2.23 16.93
N ASP A 45 5.69 -1.38 17.46
CA ASP A 45 4.24 -1.60 17.48
C ASP A 45 3.51 -0.97 16.28
N ALA A 46 4.18 -0.74 15.15
CA ALA A 46 3.58 -0.04 14.00
C ALA A 46 2.29 -0.71 13.52
N VAL A 47 2.26 -2.05 13.49
CA VAL A 47 1.06 -2.80 13.13
C VAL A 47 -0.05 -2.52 14.14
N LEU A 48 0.21 -2.66 15.45
CA LEU A 48 -0.74 -2.37 16.52
C LEU A 48 -1.29 -0.93 16.45
N LYS A 49 -0.43 0.06 16.17
CA LYS A 49 -0.82 1.46 15.99
C LYS A 49 -1.71 1.65 14.75
N ALA A 50 -1.45 0.91 13.68
CA ALA A 50 -2.25 0.97 12.46
C ALA A 50 -3.70 0.50 12.68
N PHE A 51 -3.93 -0.47 13.59
CA PHE A 51 -5.28 -0.89 13.96
C PHE A 51 -6.11 0.24 14.58
N ASN A 52 -5.46 1.09 15.40
CA ASN A 52 -6.10 2.09 16.25
C ASN A 52 -6.17 3.49 15.63
N ILE A 53 -5.68 3.68 14.41
CA ILE A 53 -5.71 4.96 13.71
C ILE A 53 -6.90 5.00 12.75
N ASP A 54 -7.64 6.10 12.80
CA ASP A 54 -8.63 6.44 11.79
C ASP A 54 -7.96 7.01 10.55
N GLY A 55 -8.41 6.53 9.38
CA GLY A 55 -7.90 6.94 8.07
C GLY A 55 -6.81 6.05 7.50
N ASP A 56 -6.25 6.48 6.37
CA ASP A 56 -5.19 5.76 5.68
C ASP A 56 -3.84 5.95 6.37
N VAL A 57 -3.02 4.91 6.36
CA VAL A 57 -1.74 4.89 7.08
C VAL A 57 -0.61 4.39 6.20
N ARG A 58 0.60 4.89 6.43
CA ARG A 58 1.81 4.39 5.78
C ARG A 58 2.84 3.92 6.81
N ILE A 59 3.40 2.75 6.58
CA ILE A 59 4.43 2.11 7.40
C ILE A 59 5.62 1.89 6.48
N GLN A 60 6.77 2.43 6.86
CA GLN A 60 8.00 2.20 6.11
C GLN A 60 8.64 0.89 6.58
N TYR A 61 8.99 0.01 5.64
CA TYR A 61 9.81 -1.16 5.92
C TYR A 61 11.28 -0.88 5.60
N ARG A 62 12.19 -1.54 6.31
CA ARG A 62 13.64 -1.31 6.20
C ARG A 62 14.29 -2.19 5.13
N ASP A 63 13.89 -3.45 5.09
CA ASP A 63 14.43 -4.47 4.20
C ASP A 63 13.38 -5.56 3.96
N GLN A 64 13.78 -6.62 3.26
CA GLN A 64 12.91 -7.74 2.94
C GLN A 64 12.38 -8.46 4.20
N LEU A 65 13.22 -8.69 5.21
CA LEU A 65 12.81 -9.40 6.43
C LEU A 65 11.78 -8.57 7.22
N ASP A 66 12.04 -7.26 7.33
CA ASP A 66 11.13 -6.31 7.96
C ASP A 66 9.78 -6.25 7.23
N PHE A 67 9.79 -6.27 5.89
CA PHE A 67 8.57 -6.36 5.10
C PHE A 67 7.80 -7.67 5.36
N GLU A 68 8.48 -8.81 5.30
CA GLU A 68 7.86 -10.13 5.52
C GLU A 68 7.24 -10.22 6.92
N ASP A 69 7.92 -9.70 7.95
CA ASP A 69 7.41 -9.65 9.32
C ASP A 69 6.17 -8.75 9.46
N ILE A 70 6.15 -7.59 8.80
CA ILE A 70 4.97 -6.70 8.79
C ILE A 70 3.81 -7.36 8.01
N ALA A 71 4.09 -7.90 6.82
CA ALA A 71 3.13 -8.55 5.94
C ALA A 71 2.43 -9.73 6.65
N ARG A 72 3.20 -10.54 7.38
CA ARG A 72 2.71 -11.66 8.18
C ARG A 72 1.73 -11.23 9.26
N GLN A 73 2.05 -10.14 9.96
CA GLN A 73 1.17 -9.58 10.99
C GLN A 73 -0.16 -9.07 10.43
N PHE A 74 -0.15 -8.54 9.20
CA PHE A 74 -1.37 -8.15 8.49
C PHE A 74 -2.08 -9.32 7.79
N GLY A 75 -1.43 -10.48 7.66
CA GLY A 75 -1.97 -11.65 6.97
C GLY A 75 -2.05 -11.47 5.44
N ILE A 76 -1.17 -10.65 4.87
CA ILE A 76 -1.04 -10.46 3.40
C ILE A 76 0.11 -11.31 2.85
N PHE A 77 0.29 -11.32 1.53
CA PHE A 77 1.38 -12.03 0.86
C PHE A 77 2.75 -11.49 1.31
N GLU A 78 3.63 -12.41 1.70
CA GLU A 78 5.01 -12.14 2.11
C GLU A 78 5.97 -12.26 0.90
N GLU A 79 5.53 -12.89 -0.19
CA GLU A 79 6.41 -13.34 -1.27
C GLU A 79 6.94 -12.20 -2.15
N TRP A 80 8.20 -12.40 -2.57
CA TRP A 80 8.91 -11.55 -3.51
C TRP A 80 9.19 -12.30 -4.82
N LYS A 81 9.31 -11.56 -5.91
CA LYS A 81 9.81 -12.07 -7.18
C LYS A 81 10.80 -11.06 -7.76
N ASP A 82 12.02 -11.49 -8.04
CA ASP A 82 13.09 -10.67 -8.61
C ASP A 82 13.31 -9.34 -7.86
N GLY A 83 13.22 -9.37 -6.52
CA GLY A 83 13.39 -8.19 -5.68
C GLY A 83 12.16 -7.28 -5.59
N VAL A 84 10.98 -7.73 -6.04
CA VAL A 84 9.73 -6.97 -5.96
C VAL A 84 8.66 -7.74 -5.15
N PRO A 85 8.05 -7.16 -4.10
CA PRO A 85 6.94 -7.79 -3.39
C PRO A 85 5.70 -7.96 -4.29
N ARG A 86 4.87 -8.97 -4.00
CA ARG A 86 3.58 -9.13 -4.68
C ARG A 86 2.71 -7.88 -4.54
N ALA A 87 2.10 -7.45 -5.66
CA ALA A 87 1.24 -6.28 -5.75
C ALA A 87 1.90 -4.93 -5.40
N ALA A 88 3.24 -4.85 -5.44
CA ALA A 88 3.95 -3.61 -5.24
C ALA A 88 3.98 -2.72 -6.50
N TYR A 89 3.92 -1.41 -6.29
CA TYR A 89 4.27 -0.40 -7.29
C TYR A 89 5.36 0.51 -6.72
N LYS A 90 6.52 0.60 -7.39
CA LYS A 90 7.70 1.34 -6.91
C LYS A 90 8.06 1.05 -5.44
N GLY A 91 7.98 -0.23 -5.03
CA GLY A 91 8.25 -0.66 -3.66
C GLY A 91 7.13 -0.38 -2.65
N ILE A 92 5.95 0.04 -3.10
CA ILE A 92 4.80 0.27 -2.21
C ILE A 92 3.75 -0.81 -2.41
N VAL A 93 3.43 -1.54 -1.35
CA VAL A 93 2.29 -2.47 -1.30
C VAL A 93 1.13 -1.76 -0.65
N VAL A 94 -0.03 -1.76 -1.32
CA VAL A 94 -1.27 -1.16 -0.80
C VAL A 94 -2.33 -2.24 -0.62
N PHE A 95 -2.99 -2.24 0.54
CA PHE A 95 -4.11 -3.12 0.82
C PHE A 95 -5.12 -2.45 1.75
N ARG A 96 -6.32 -3.02 1.82
CA ARG A 96 -7.34 -2.58 2.78
C ARG A 96 -7.31 -3.46 4.02
N PHE A 97 -7.53 -2.86 5.17
CA PHE A 97 -7.44 -3.57 6.44
C PHE A 97 -8.64 -3.27 7.37
N GLN A 98 -9.39 -4.32 7.72
CA GLN A 98 -10.62 -4.34 8.53
C GLN A 98 -11.82 -3.51 8.03
N THR A 99 -11.59 -2.41 7.32
CA THR A 99 -12.60 -1.47 6.83
C THR A 99 -12.23 -0.96 5.44
N SER A 100 -12.69 0.24 5.08
CA SER A 100 -12.24 0.97 3.88
C SER A 100 -10.85 1.59 4.03
N ARG A 101 -10.19 1.50 5.19
CA ARG A 101 -8.85 2.05 5.42
C ARG A 101 -7.79 1.37 4.56
N ARG A 102 -6.89 2.17 3.97
CA ARG A 102 -5.72 1.69 3.23
C ARG A 102 -4.49 1.70 4.12
N VAL A 103 -3.73 0.62 4.05
CA VAL A 103 -2.37 0.52 4.60
C VAL A 103 -1.41 0.51 3.43
N PHE A 104 -0.41 1.39 3.48
CA PHE A 104 0.69 1.46 2.54
C PHE A 104 1.97 0.96 3.22
N LEU A 105 2.53 -0.16 2.77
CA LEU A 105 3.88 -0.57 3.15
C LEU A 105 4.85 0.05 2.16
N VAL A 106 5.79 0.86 2.64
CA VAL A 106 6.60 1.76 1.81
C VAL A 106 8.07 1.37 1.91
N ALA A 107 8.72 1.10 0.77
CA ALA A 107 10.15 0.82 0.74
C ALA A 107 10.98 2.08 1.03
N PRO A 108 12.28 1.93 1.36
CA PRO A 108 13.23 3.03 1.29
C PRO A 108 13.19 3.69 -0.09
N ASP A 109 13.30 5.02 -0.12
CA ASP A 109 13.27 5.87 -1.32
C ASP A 109 11.97 5.89 -2.16
N SER A 110 10.97 5.05 -1.86
CA SER A 110 9.70 5.03 -2.61
C SER A 110 8.98 6.38 -2.62
N LEU A 111 9.02 7.13 -1.51
CA LEU A 111 8.43 8.48 -1.44
C LEU A 111 9.12 9.45 -2.40
N ARG A 112 10.45 9.36 -2.53
CA ARG A 112 11.25 10.17 -3.45
C ARG A 112 10.90 9.84 -4.90
N GLN A 113 10.79 8.55 -5.21
CA GLN A 113 10.42 8.06 -6.55
C GLN A 113 8.98 8.44 -6.98
N LEU A 114 8.13 8.81 -6.02
CA LEU A 114 6.77 9.31 -6.24
C LEU A 114 6.64 10.84 -6.14
N GLY A 115 7.70 11.56 -5.75
CA GLY A 115 7.59 12.99 -5.41
C GLY A 115 6.66 13.25 -4.21
N ALA A 116 6.50 12.26 -3.33
CA ALA A 116 5.55 12.23 -2.21
C ALA A 116 6.22 12.51 -0.85
N GLU A 117 7.41 13.12 -0.86
CA GLU A 117 8.12 13.51 0.36
C GLU A 117 7.35 14.55 1.16
N ASP A 118 7.48 14.47 2.49
CA ASP A 118 6.98 15.50 3.40
C ASP A 118 7.84 16.75 3.21
N SER A 119 7.17 17.88 2.96
CA SER A 119 7.82 19.18 2.75
C SER A 119 8.07 19.88 4.07
#